data_AF-A0A6J4K2S2-F1
#
_entry.id   AF-A0A6J4K2S2-F1
#
_cell.length_a   1.000
_cell.length_b   1.000
_cell.length_c   1.000
_cell.angle_alpha   90.00
_cell.angle_beta   90.00
_cell.angle_gamma   90.00
#
_symmetry.space_group_name_H-M   'P 1'
#
loop_
_entity.id
_entity.type
_entity.pdbx_description
1 polymer ?
#
loop_
_entity_poly.entity_id
_entity_poly.type
_entity_poly.pdbx_seq_one_letter_code
_entity_poly.pdbx_strand_id
1 'polypeptide(L)'
;KRMSDAVNEDGNLPLHVSILHSIFGGDEPTPRALGEFDQKTYPREIRELLERRDDVAQGLMDMGLHTRRERIDAIPRLRGLLRTYPHPLVYETLINAYIDDHRWDEARGAAFAARQRRVEVSRSPYSEIRAETDRLNEWTPEEVDALREESDARAAAAAARNDLA
;
A
#
# COMPACT_ATOMS: atom_id res chain seq x y z
N LYS A 1 -0.45 4.05 22.62
CA LYS A 1 -1.86 4.44 22.91
C LYS A 1 -2.72 3.62 21.95
N ARG A 2 -3.45 2.61 22.46
CA ARG A 2 -4.22 1.67 21.64
C ARG A 2 -5.32 2.44 20.90
N MET A 3 -5.26 2.50 19.57
CA MET A 3 -6.42 2.82 18.75
C MET A 3 -7.07 1.50 18.39
N SER A 4 -8.13 1.19 19.11
CA SER A 4 -9.13 0.21 18.73
C SER A 4 -9.90 0.78 17.55
N ASP A 5 -9.48 0.44 16.33
CA ASP A 5 -10.30 0.69 15.15
C ASP A 5 -11.34 -0.42 15.06
N ALA A 6 -12.59 0.01 15.16
CA ALA A 6 -13.78 -0.80 15.01
C ALA A 6 -13.82 -1.38 13.59
N VAL A 7 -13.61 -2.69 13.49
CA VAL A 7 -13.98 -3.48 12.32
C VAL A 7 -15.51 -3.49 12.28
N ASN A 8 -16.10 -2.82 11.30
CA ASN A 8 -17.53 -2.96 11.03
C ASN A 8 -17.81 -4.40 10.55
N GLU A 9 -18.96 -4.97 10.94
CA GLU A 9 -19.38 -6.36 10.67
C GLU A 9 -19.43 -6.75 9.16
N ASP A 10 -19.25 -5.79 8.24
CA ASP A 10 -19.15 -6.02 6.80
C ASP A 10 -17.71 -6.20 6.27
N GLY A 11 -16.68 -6.24 7.13
CA GLY A 11 -15.29 -6.45 6.71
C GLY A 11 -14.66 -5.29 5.91
N ASN A 12 -15.28 -4.12 5.92
CA ASN A 12 -14.73 -2.91 5.31
C ASN A 12 -13.79 -2.18 6.27
N LEU A 13 -12.50 -2.19 5.96
CA LEU A 13 -11.49 -1.32 6.59
C LEU A 13 -11.73 0.15 6.18
N PRO A 14 -11.53 1.11 7.09
CA PRO A 14 -11.69 2.54 6.82
C PRO A 14 -10.47 3.07 6.03
N LEU A 15 -10.27 2.60 4.80
CA LEU A 15 -9.14 2.98 3.94
C LEU A 15 -9.34 4.33 3.22
N HIS A 16 -10.58 4.80 3.09
CA HIS A 16 -10.90 5.95 2.24
C HIS A 16 -10.41 7.31 2.75
N VAL A 17 -10.24 7.48 4.08
CA VAL A 17 -9.73 8.74 4.62
C VAL A 17 -8.20 8.82 4.47
N SER A 18 -7.50 7.70 4.63
CA SER A 18 -6.03 7.65 4.51
C SER A 18 -5.55 7.74 3.06
N ILE A 19 -6.24 7.11 2.10
CA ILE A 19 -5.82 7.13 0.68
C ILE A 19 -5.90 8.55 0.11
N LEU A 20 -7.02 9.26 0.31
CA LEU A 20 -7.18 10.63 -0.20
C LEU A 20 -6.31 11.66 0.53
N HIS A 21 -6.09 11.52 1.84
CA HIS A 21 -5.15 12.40 2.57
C HIS A 21 -3.67 12.09 2.28
N SER A 22 -3.32 10.85 1.94
CA SER A 22 -1.97 10.50 1.51
C SER A 22 -1.65 11.05 0.12
N ILE A 23 -2.64 11.10 -0.78
CA ILE A 23 -2.51 11.63 -2.15
C ILE A 23 -2.49 13.17 -2.18
N PHE A 24 -3.27 13.85 -1.31
CA PHE A 24 -3.49 15.30 -1.38
C PHE A 24 -3.09 16.12 -0.16
N GLY A 25 -2.53 15.53 0.91
CA GLY A 25 -2.18 16.31 2.09
C GLY A 25 -1.12 17.35 1.71
N GLY A 26 -1.57 18.61 1.69
CA GLY A 26 -1.03 19.68 0.87
C GLY A 26 0.47 19.91 1.00
N ASP A 27 1.07 20.21 -0.15
CA ASP A 27 2.37 20.84 -0.27
C ASP A 27 2.33 22.21 0.42
N GLU A 28 2.55 22.24 1.74
CA GLU A 28 3.23 23.39 2.30
C GLU A 28 4.67 23.34 1.77
N PRO A 29 5.14 24.34 1.00
CA PRO A 29 6.48 24.34 0.46
C PRO A 29 7.45 24.37 1.64
N THR A 30 7.99 23.21 1.98
CA THR A 30 9.02 23.10 3.00
C THR A 30 10.22 23.88 2.48
N PRO A 31 10.76 24.85 3.23
CA PRO A 31 11.91 25.63 2.78
C PRO A 31 13.09 24.67 2.55
N ARG A 32 13.53 24.56 1.28
CA ARG A 32 14.57 23.64 0.83
C ARG A 32 15.95 24.26 1.01
N ALA A 33 16.95 23.41 1.30
CA ALA A 33 18.34 23.85 1.43
C ALA A 33 18.89 24.30 0.05
N LEU A 34 19.78 25.30 0.06
CA LEU A 34 20.51 25.75 -1.13
C LEU A 34 21.29 24.58 -1.74
N GLY A 35 20.96 24.20 -2.98
CA GLY A 35 21.58 23.09 -3.71
C GLY A 35 20.66 21.89 -3.95
N GLU A 36 19.43 21.88 -3.44
CA GLU A 36 18.43 20.87 -3.78
C GLU A 36 17.83 21.12 -5.16
N PHE A 37 17.71 20.06 -5.97
CA PHE A 37 17.11 20.14 -7.30
C PHE A 37 15.62 20.50 -7.21
N ASP A 38 15.15 21.34 -8.14
CA ASP A 38 13.75 21.70 -8.34
C ASP A 38 13.22 21.11 -9.65
N GLN A 39 11.90 21.22 -9.90
CA GLN A 39 11.27 20.77 -11.15
C GLN A 39 11.93 21.36 -12.43
N LYS A 40 12.65 22.47 -12.32
CA LYS A 40 13.35 23.15 -13.42
C LYS A 40 14.79 22.68 -13.60
N THR A 41 15.40 22.12 -12.55
CA THR A 41 16.81 21.70 -12.50
C THR A 41 16.97 20.19 -12.34
N TYR A 42 15.89 19.43 -12.21
CA TYR A 42 15.93 17.99 -12.19
C TYR A 42 16.68 17.41 -13.39
N PRO A 43 17.63 16.49 -13.14
CA PRO A 43 18.13 15.58 -14.16
C PRO A 43 16.95 14.92 -14.89
N ARG A 44 17.11 14.69 -16.20
CA ARG A 44 16.06 14.07 -17.02
C ARG A 44 15.55 12.75 -16.42
N GLU A 45 16.45 11.98 -15.82
CA GLU A 45 16.17 10.68 -15.20
C GLU A 45 15.17 10.75 -14.05
N ILE A 46 15.26 11.77 -13.17
CA ILE A 46 14.30 11.90 -12.06
C ILE A 46 12.95 12.40 -12.55
N ARG A 47 12.93 13.25 -13.60
CA ARG A 47 11.69 13.70 -14.22
C ARG A 47 10.91 12.53 -14.83
N GLU A 48 11.57 11.69 -15.61
CA GLU A 48 10.97 10.48 -16.19
C GLU A 48 10.54 9.47 -15.10
N LEU A 49 11.19 9.48 -13.93
CA LEU A 49 10.80 8.66 -12.79
C LEU A 49 9.52 9.19 -12.13
N LEU A 50 9.43 10.50 -11.91
CA LEU A 50 8.26 11.17 -11.33
C LEU A 50 7.05 11.08 -12.27
N GLU A 51 7.24 11.22 -13.58
CA GLU A 51 6.19 11.01 -14.59
C GLU A 51 5.60 9.59 -14.50
N ARG A 52 6.46 8.56 -14.47
CA ARG A 52 6.02 7.16 -14.32
C ARG A 52 5.31 6.90 -12.99
N ARG A 53 5.76 7.56 -11.92
CA ARG A 53 5.11 7.48 -10.60
C ARG A 53 3.70 8.05 -10.68
N ASP A 54 3.55 9.23 -11.28
CA ASP A 54 2.27 9.94 -11.38
C ASP A 54 1.30 9.16 -12.29
N ASP A 55 1.79 8.58 -13.40
CA ASP A 55 1.01 7.67 -14.26
C ASP A 55 0.49 6.45 -13.49
N VAL A 56 1.34 5.85 -12.63
CA VAL A 56 0.93 4.72 -11.79
C VAL A 56 -0.07 5.13 -10.72
N ALA A 57 0.11 6.30 -10.11
CA ALA A 57 -0.83 6.83 -9.12
C ALA A 57 -2.21 7.09 -9.76
N GLN A 58 -2.25 7.71 -10.93
CA GLN A 58 -3.49 7.91 -11.69
C GLN A 58 -4.11 6.56 -12.07
N GLY A 59 -3.29 5.63 -12.57
CA GLY A 59 -3.73 4.28 -12.92
C GLY A 59 -4.33 3.51 -11.75
N LEU A 60 -3.89 3.78 -10.52
CA LEU A 60 -4.46 3.23 -9.29
C LEU A 60 -5.78 3.92 -8.91
N MET A 61 -5.87 5.24 -9.04
CA MET A 61 -7.11 6.00 -8.76
C MET A 61 -8.26 5.62 -9.70
N ASP A 62 -7.94 5.28 -10.95
CA ASP A 62 -8.94 4.86 -11.94
C ASP A 62 -9.44 3.41 -11.71
N MET A 63 -8.93 2.72 -10.68
CA MET A 63 -9.37 1.38 -10.33
C MET A 63 -10.53 1.46 -9.33
N GLY A 64 -11.66 0.83 -9.65
CA GLY A 64 -12.69 0.53 -8.66
C GLY A 64 -12.12 -0.48 -7.67
N LEU A 65 -11.81 -0.03 -6.44
CA LEU A 65 -11.17 -0.82 -5.37
C LEU A 65 -12.01 -0.76 -4.08
N HIS A 66 -13.31 -0.49 -4.21
CA HIS A 66 -14.20 -0.17 -3.09
C HIS A 66 -14.64 -1.42 -2.34
N THR A 67 -14.74 -2.56 -3.03
CA THR A 67 -15.17 -3.83 -2.45
C THR A 67 -14.05 -4.86 -2.42
N ARG A 68 -14.17 -5.86 -1.53
CA ARG A 68 -13.27 -7.02 -1.47
C ARG A 68 -13.13 -7.69 -2.85
N ARG A 69 -14.26 -7.92 -3.53
CA ARG A 69 -14.27 -8.59 -4.83
C ARG A 69 -13.50 -7.80 -5.89
N GLU A 70 -13.75 -6.49 -5.96
CA GLU A 70 -13.03 -5.58 -6.86
C GLU A 70 -11.52 -5.59 -6.62
N ARG A 71 -11.08 -5.59 -5.35
CA ARG A 71 -9.65 -5.67 -5.01
C ARG A 71 -9.00 -6.98 -5.48
N ILE A 72 -9.69 -8.10 -5.29
CA ILE A 72 -9.22 -9.41 -5.77
C ILE A 72 -9.12 -9.42 -7.30
N ASP A 73 -10.17 -8.96 -7.99
CA ASP A 73 -10.21 -8.89 -9.45
C ASP A 73 -9.14 -7.94 -10.02
N ALA A 74 -8.73 -6.93 -9.24
CA ALA A 74 -7.69 -5.97 -9.58
C ALA A 74 -6.25 -6.50 -9.49
N ILE A 75 -5.99 -7.66 -8.87
CA ILE A 75 -4.63 -8.20 -8.63
C ILE A 75 -3.74 -8.18 -9.88
N PRO A 76 -4.17 -8.66 -11.07
CA PRO A 76 -3.32 -8.64 -12.26
C PRO A 76 -2.91 -7.22 -12.68
N ARG A 77 -3.82 -6.25 -12.53
CA ARG A 77 -3.60 -4.85 -12.90
C ARG A 77 -2.67 -4.16 -11.90
N LEU A 78 -2.84 -4.40 -10.60
CA LEU A 78 -1.91 -3.92 -9.56
C LEU A 78 -0.48 -4.43 -9.79
N ARG A 79 -0.31 -5.71 -10.17
CA ARG A 79 1.01 -6.26 -10.55
C ARG A 79 1.58 -5.57 -11.80
N GLY A 80 0.73 -5.18 -12.75
CA GLY A 80 1.14 -4.42 -13.93
C GLY A 80 1.65 -3.02 -13.57
N LEU A 81 0.96 -2.32 -12.68
CA LEU A 81 1.38 -1.02 -12.17
C LEU A 81 2.75 -1.10 -11.48
N LEU A 82 2.99 -2.10 -10.63
CA LEU A 82 4.28 -2.30 -9.96
C LEU A 82 5.46 -2.56 -10.90
N ARG A 83 5.21 -3.10 -12.11
CA ARG A 83 6.25 -3.27 -13.14
C ARG A 83 6.63 -1.94 -13.80
N THR A 84 5.72 -0.97 -13.81
CA THR A 84 5.93 0.36 -14.37
C THR A 84 6.65 1.26 -13.37
N TYR A 85 6.15 1.28 -12.14
CA TYR A 85 6.77 1.95 -11.01
C TYR A 85 6.44 1.20 -9.71
N PRO A 86 7.43 0.86 -8.86
CA PRO A 86 7.21 0.19 -7.58
C PRO A 86 6.63 1.16 -6.54
N HIS A 87 5.41 1.63 -6.79
CA HIS A 87 4.73 2.63 -5.97
C HIS A 87 4.31 2.03 -4.62
N PRO A 88 4.65 2.65 -3.47
CA PRO A 88 4.26 2.16 -2.15
C PRO A 88 2.75 1.93 -1.96
N LEU A 89 1.88 2.85 -2.39
CA LEU A 89 0.41 2.65 -2.39
C LEU A 89 -0.06 1.40 -3.16
N VAL A 90 0.57 1.08 -4.29
CA VAL A 90 0.18 -0.08 -5.09
C VAL A 90 0.57 -1.36 -4.36
N TYR A 91 1.72 -1.38 -3.66
CA TYR A 91 2.09 -2.50 -2.79
C TYR A 91 1.07 -2.71 -1.68
N GLU A 92 0.70 -1.66 -0.94
CA GLU A 92 -0.30 -1.74 0.13
C GLU A 92 -1.65 -2.26 -0.38
N THR A 93 -2.11 -1.76 -1.52
CA THR A 93 -3.35 -2.22 -2.16
C THR A 93 -3.25 -3.70 -2.56
N LEU A 94 -2.11 -4.12 -3.12
CA LEU A 94 -1.88 -5.50 -3.55
C LEU A 94 -1.81 -6.47 -2.36
N ILE A 95 -1.19 -6.07 -1.24
CA ILE A 95 -1.15 -6.86 0.00
C ILE A 95 -2.57 -7.09 0.51
N ASN A 96 -3.38 -6.03 0.61
CA ASN A 96 -4.78 -6.14 1.01
C ASN A 96 -5.57 -7.07 0.06
N ALA A 97 -5.37 -6.94 -1.25
CA ALA A 97 -6.03 -7.80 -2.23
C ALA A 97 -5.63 -9.28 -2.08
N TYR A 98 -4.38 -9.59 -1.76
CA TYR A 98 -3.95 -10.96 -1.49
C TYR A 98 -4.51 -11.50 -0.18
N ILE A 99 -4.56 -10.70 0.88
CA ILE A 99 -5.20 -11.07 2.15
C ILE A 99 -6.68 -11.38 1.92
N ASP A 100 -7.36 -10.53 1.15
CA ASP A 100 -8.74 -10.71 0.72
C ASP A 100 -8.95 -12.00 -0.08
N ASP A 101 -7.95 -12.46 -0.84
CA ASP A 101 -8.01 -13.71 -1.61
C ASP A 101 -7.45 -14.92 -0.83
N HIS A 102 -7.12 -14.75 0.46
CA HIS A 102 -6.44 -15.75 1.29
C HIS A 102 -5.11 -16.27 0.73
N ARG A 103 -4.43 -15.45 -0.07
CA ARG A 103 -3.12 -15.73 -0.69
C ARG A 103 -1.99 -15.21 0.19
N TRP A 104 -1.84 -15.86 1.34
CA TRP A 104 -0.96 -15.40 2.42
C TRP A 104 0.53 -15.33 2.02
N ASP A 105 1.01 -16.31 1.26
CA ASP A 105 2.42 -16.36 0.85
C ASP A 105 2.76 -15.21 -0.13
N GLU A 106 1.82 -14.89 -1.04
CA GLU A 106 1.97 -13.74 -1.94
C GLU A 106 1.81 -12.40 -1.22
N ALA A 107 0.90 -12.30 -0.25
CA ALA A 107 0.78 -11.13 0.62
C ALA A 107 2.10 -10.89 1.37
N ARG A 108 2.70 -11.93 1.94
CA ARG A 108 3.99 -11.88 2.64
C ARG A 108 5.13 -11.44 1.71
N GLY A 109 5.18 -12.01 0.50
CA GLY A 109 6.16 -11.63 -0.51
C GLY A 109 6.03 -10.16 -0.92
N ALA A 110 4.78 -9.67 -1.10
CA ALA A 110 4.51 -8.27 -1.41
C ALA A 110 4.88 -7.33 -0.26
N ALA A 111 4.62 -7.71 1.00
CA ALA A 111 5.04 -6.97 2.18
C ALA A 111 6.56 -6.87 2.30
N PHE A 112 7.28 -7.95 2.02
CA PHE A 112 8.75 -7.92 1.98
C PHE A 112 9.28 -6.97 0.89
N ALA A 113 8.71 -7.03 -0.32
CA ALA A 113 9.09 -6.13 -1.42
C ALA A 113 8.77 -4.66 -1.09
N ALA A 114 7.62 -4.38 -0.47
CA ALA A 114 7.24 -3.04 -0.02
C ALA A 114 8.24 -2.49 1.01
N ARG A 115 8.67 -3.33 1.96
CA ARG A 115 9.69 -2.96 2.95
C ARG A 115 11.03 -2.63 2.30
N GLN A 116 11.50 -3.44 1.34
CA GLN A 116 12.74 -3.15 0.61
C GLN A 116 12.62 -1.82 -0.14
N ARG A 117 11.48 -1.60 -0.82
CA ARG A 117 11.24 -0.36 -1.54
C ARG A 117 11.29 0.87 -0.63
N ARG A 118 10.72 0.80 0.58
CA ARG A 118 10.83 1.89 1.56
C ARG A 118 12.29 2.21 1.92
N VAL A 119 13.10 1.18 2.14
CA VAL A 119 14.53 1.36 2.44
C VAL A 119 15.27 2.02 1.27
N GLU A 120 14.98 1.62 0.03
CA GLU A 120 15.54 2.26 -1.16
C GLU A 120 15.13 3.74 -1.25
N VAL A 121 13.84 4.00 -1.11
CA VAL A 121 13.25 5.34 -1.23
C VAL A 121 13.78 6.29 -0.15
N SER A 122 13.86 5.85 1.10
CA SER A 122 14.39 6.66 2.22
C SER A 122 15.83 7.14 2.01
N ARG A 123 16.61 6.42 1.19
CA ARG A 123 18.01 6.74 0.86
C ARG A 123 18.15 7.54 -0.44
N SER A 124 17.04 7.85 -1.10
CA SER A 124 17.06 8.62 -2.34
C SER A 124 17.63 10.02 -2.09
N PRO A 125 18.48 10.56 -2.98
CA PRO A 125 18.93 11.94 -2.90
C PRO A 125 17.78 12.94 -3.15
N TYR A 126 16.71 12.50 -3.81
CA TYR A 126 15.55 13.33 -4.17
C TYR A 126 14.48 13.29 -3.09
N SER A 127 14.08 14.46 -2.58
CA SER A 127 13.09 14.59 -1.51
C SER A 127 11.70 14.14 -1.94
N GLU A 128 11.35 14.30 -3.21
CA GLU A 128 10.07 13.90 -3.80
C GLU A 128 9.89 12.39 -3.79
N ILE A 129 10.99 11.65 -3.94
CA ILE A 129 10.98 10.21 -3.84
C ILE A 129 10.88 9.82 -2.38
N ARG A 130 11.69 10.42 -1.49
CA ARG A 130 11.63 10.15 -0.03
C ARG A 130 10.22 10.34 0.55
N ALA A 131 9.48 11.34 0.07
CA ALA A 131 8.12 11.64 0.51
C ALA A 131 7.10 10.53 0.17
N GLU A 132 7.39 9.60 -0.75
CA GLU A 132 6.47 8.51 -1.12
C GLU A 132 6.13 7.56 0.02
N THR A 133 6.95 7.53 1.07
CA THR A 133 6.71 6.69 2.24
C THR A 133 5.91 7.40 3.34
N ASP A 134 5.76 8.72 3.23
CA ASP A 134 5.07 9.50 4.23
C ASP A 134 3.57 9.21 4.10
N ARG A 135 2.96 8.72 5.20
CA ARG A 135 1.52 8.42 5.36
C ARG A 135 1.03 7.04 4.89
N LEU A 136 1.91 6.08 4.62
CA LEU A 136 1.52 4.71 4.24
C LEU A 136 1.73 3.67 5.34
N ASN A 137 0.92 2.62 5.37
CA ASN A 137 1.02 1.58 6.41
C ASN A 137 2.28 0.72 6.22
N GLU A 138 3.01 0.51 7.30
CA GLU A 138 4.21 -0.34 7.33
C GLU A 138 3.86 -1.83 7.37
N TRP A 139 3.33 -2.36 6.26
CA TRP A 139 3.12 -3.79 6.12
C TRP A 139 4.42 -4.58 6.28
N THR A 140 4.47 -5.40 7.31
CA THR A 140 5.55 -6.35 7.56
C THR A 140 5.10 -7.79 7.24
N PRO A 141 6.03 -8.65 6.79
CA PRO A 141 5.76 -10.09 6.66
C PRO A 141 5.16 -10.70 7.93
N GLU A 142 5.61 -10.25 9.10
CA GLU A 142 5.18 -10.73 10.40
C GLU A 142 3.71 -10.38 10.70
N GLU A 143 3.22 -9.21 10.27
CA GLU A 143 1.80 -8.85 10.38
C GLU A 143 0.92 -9.72 9.48
N VAL A 144 1.41 -10.08 8.28
CA VAL A 144 0.69 -11.02 7.39
C VAL A 144 0.59 -12.40 8.03
N ASP A 145 1.67 -12.88 8.63
CA ASP A 145 1.68 -14.17 9.35
C ASP A 145 0.69 -14.14 10.53
N ALA A 146 0.66 -13.06 11.32
CA ALA A 146 -0.28 -12.90 12.43
C ALA A 146 -1.76 -12.88 11.97
N LEU A 147 -2.06 -12.20 10.86
CA LEU A 147 -3.41 -12.18 10.29
C LEU A 147 -3.86 -13.55 9.79
N ARG A 148 -2.92 -14.33 9.24
CA ARG A 148 -3.19 -15.72 8.84
C ARG A 148 -3.54 -16.58 10.05
N GLU A 149 -2.74 -16.52 11.11
CA GLU A 149 -3.00 -17.26 12.35
C GLU A 149 -4.37 -16.92 12.96
N GLU A 150 -4.72 -15.64 12.98
CA GLU A 150 -6.03 -15.19 13.46
C GLU A 150 -7.17 -15.71 12.59
N SER A 151 -7.02 -15.67 11.26
CA SER A 151 -7.98 -16.22 10.31
C SER A 151 -8.18 -17.72 10.52
N ASP A 152 -7.10 -18.48 10.66
CA ASP A 152 -7.13 -19.92 10.88
C ASP A 152 -7.79 -20.26 12.23
N ALA A 153 -7.49 -19.50 13.29
CA ALA A 153 -8.11 -19.66 14.59
C ALA A 153 -9.63 -19.38 14.57
N ARG A 154 -10.08 -18.34 13.85
CA ARG A 154 -11.52 -18.06 13.67
C ARG A 154 -12.21 -19.18 12.88
N ALA A 155 -11.59 -19.69 11.83
CA ALA A 155 -12.14 -20.80 11.05
C ALA A 155 -12.29 -22.07 11.90
N ALA A 156 -11.27 -22.40 12.72
CA ALA A 156 -11.33 -23.52 13.64
C ALA A 156 -12.43 -23.36 14.71
N ALA A 157 -12.58 -22.15 15.28
CA ALA A 157 -13.62 -21.86 16.26
C ALA A 157 -15.04 -21.94 15.65
N ALA A 158 -15.21 -21.52 14.40
CA ALA A 158 -16.48 -21.64 13.67
C ALA A 158 -16.84 -23.10 13.38
N ALA A 159 -15.86 -23.91 12.96
CA ALA A 159 -16.06 -25.34 12.73
C ALA A 159 -16.48 -26.07 14.03
N ALA A 160 -15.78 -25.82 15.13
CA ALA A 160 -16.09 -26.43 16.43
C ALA A 160 -17.49 -26.06 16.97
N ARG A 161 -18.03 -24.89 16.59
CA ARG A 161 -19.40 -24.49 16.94
C ARG A 161 -20.45 -25.22 16.10
N ASN A 162 -20.17 -25.48 14.82
CA ASN A 162 -21.09 -26.21 13.95
C ASN A 162 -21.17 -27.69 14.29
N ASP A 163 -20.08 -28.30 14.78
CA ASP A 163 -20.07 -29.72 15.19
C ASP A 163 -20.82 -29.99 16.51
N LEU A 164 -21.16 -28.94 17.26
CA LEU A 164 -21.89 -29.04 18.54
C LEU A 164 -23.41 -28.79 18.40
N ALA A 165 -23.89 -28.42 17.21
CA ALA A 165 -25.28 -28.08 16.91
C ALA A 165 -26.00 -29.21 16.16
#